data_AF-A0A376YG54-F1
#
_entry.id   AF-A0A376YG54-F1
#
_cell.length_a   1.000
_cell.length_b   1.000
_cell.length_c   1.000
_cell.angle_alpha   90.00
_cell.angle_beta   90.00
_cell.angle_gamma   90.00
#
_symmetry.space_group_name_H-M   'P 1'
#
loop_
_entity.id
_entity.type
_entity.pdbx_description
1 polymer ?
#
loop_
_entity_poly.entity_id
_entity_poly.type
_entity_poly.pdbx_seq_one_letter_code
_entity_poly.pdbx_strand_id
1 'polypeptide(L)'
;MAQHHITADEAQRIIAREGEGENLIVNRLAIPHCWSEQERRFRGFFITLAQPVEVNNEVINHVLIACAAADARHELKYSAIWQAYCVSIRQRLLPG
;
A
#
# COMPACT_ATOMS: atom_id res chain seq x y z
N MET A 1 3.23 -20.92 10.35
CA MET A 1 4.24 -20.42 9.38
C MET A 1 3.85 -19.00 9.01
N ALA A 2 4.77 -18.04 9.06
CA ALA A 2 4.44 -16.65 8.73
C ALA A 2 4.31 -16.52 7.19
N GLN A 3 3.08 -16.30 6.70
CA GLN A 3 2.82 -16.01 5.30
C GLN A 3 3.42 -14.63 4.97
N HIS A 4 4.53 -14.63 4.24
CA HIS A 4 5.28 -13.41 3.89
C HIS A 4 4.83 -12.78 2.57
N HIS A 5 3.85 -13.36 1.86
CA HIS A 5 3.45 -12.91 0.53
C HIS A 5 2.04 -12.30 0.55
N ILE A 6 1.76 -11.45 -0.42
CA ILE A 6 0.40 -10.99 -0.72
C ILE A 6 -0.41 -12.21 -1.17
N THR A 7 -1.61 -12.38 -0.61
CA THR A 7 -2.53 -13.46 -0.98
C THR A 7 -3.28 -13.13 -2.26
N ALA A 8 -3.86 -14.14 -2.92
CA ALA A 8 -4.63 -13.94 -4.15
C ALA A 8 -5.85 -13.01 -3.93
N ASP A 9 -6.55 -13.16 -2.79
CA ASP A 9 -7.68 -12.32 -2.41
C ASP A 9 -7.26 -10.85 -2.23
N GLU A 10 -6.15 -10.59 -1.53
CA GLU A 10 -5.61 -9.23 -1.39
C GLU A 10 -5.21 -8.61 -2.72
N ALA A 11 -4.54 -9.39 -3.58
CA ALA A 11 -4.17 -8.91 -4.91
C ALA A 11 -5.40 -8.53 -5.73
N GLN A 12 -6.48 -9.32 -5.69
CA GLN A 12 -7.73 -8.99 -6.37
C GLN A 12 -8.39 -7.74 -5.81
N ARG A 13 -8.44 -7.57 -4.48
CA ARG A 13 -9.00 -6.37 -3.84
C ARG A 13 -8.20 -5.11 -4.18
N ILE A 14 -6.88 -5.21 -4.20
CA ILE A 14 -5.99 -4.12 -4.62
C ILE A 14 -6.32 -3.74 -6.07
N ILE A 15 -6.34 -4.71 -6.99
CA ILE A 15 -6.64 -4.45 -8.41
C ILE A 15 -8.01 -3.79 -8.57
N ALA A 16 -9.03 -4.29 -7.86
CA ALA A 16 -10.37 -3.72 -7.90
C ALA A 16 -10.38 -2.26 -7.42
N ARG A 17 -9.73 -1.96 -6.29
CA ARG A 17 -9.66 -0.61 -5.71
C ARG A 17 -8.88 0.35 -6.62
N GLU A 18 -7.75 -0.07 -7.14
CA GLU A 18 -6.91 0.77 -8.02
C GLU A 18 -7.58 1.00 -9.38
N GLY A 19 -8.47 0.10 -9.81
CA GLY A 19 -9.30 0.26 -11.01
C GLY A 19 -10.37 1.36 -10.91
N GLU A 20 -10.64 1.89 -9.71
CA GLU A 20 -11.56 3.01 -9.50
C GLU A 20 -10.94 4.37 -9.92
N GLY A 21 -9.64 4.43 -10.21
CA GLY A 21 -8.96 5.62 -10.76
C GLY A 21 -8.48 6.65 -9.72
N GLU A 22 -8.96 6.60 -8.48
CA GLU A 22 -8.49 7.43 -7.37
C GLU A 22 -7.32 6.75 -6.63
N ASN A 23 -6.22 6.50 -7.37
CA ASN A 23 -5.02 5.85 -6.85
C ASN A 23 -4.34 6.75 -5.81
N LEU A 24 -3.99 6.18 -4.66
CA LEU A 24 -3.34 6.93 -3.60
C LEU A 24 -1.87 7.13 -3.94
N ILE A 25 -1.46 8.38 -4.16
CA ILE A 25 -0.07 8.75 -4.42
C ILE A 25 0.37 9.77 -3.37
N VAL A 26 1.51 9.51 -2.71
CA VAL A 26 2.10 10.42 -1.73
C VAL A 26 3.59 10.55 -2.02
N ASN A 27 4.07 11.76 -2.30
CA ASN A 27 5.48 12.02 -2.58
C ASN A 27 6.08 11.11 -3.68
N ARG A 28 5.37 10.91 -4.81
CA ARG A 28 5.76 10.02 -5.92
C ARG A 28 5.87 8.53 -5.56
N LEU A 29 5.27 8.13 -4.44
CA LEU A 29 5.07 6.74 -4.03
C LEU A 29 3.60 6.39 -4.30
N ALA A 30 3.34 5.42 -5.17
CA ALA A 30 2.00 4.85 -5.30
C ALA A 30 1.75 3.89 -4.14
N ILE A 31 0.54 3.91 -3.58
CA ILE A 31 0.16 3.12 -2.40
C ILE A 31 -1.09 2.28 -2.70
N PRO A 32 -0.95 1.20 -3.50
CA PRO A 32 -2.01 0.23 -3.68
C PRO A 32 -2.34 -0.45 -2.34
N HIS A 33 -3.61 -0.47 -1.97
CA HIS A 33 -3.99 -0.94 -0.64
C HIS A 33 -5.30 -1.72 -0.61
N CYS A 34 -5.43 -2.57 0.41
CA CYS A 34 -6.67 -3.29 0.68
C CYS A 34 -6.87 -3.56 2.18
N TRP A 35 -8.11 -3.92 2.50
CA TRP A 35 -8.43 -4.64 3.72
C TRP A 35 -8.20 -6.13 3.50
N SER A 36 -7.51 -6.74 4.46
CA SER A 36 -7.13 -8.14 4.47
C SER A 36 -7.92 -8.89 5.53
N GLU A 37 -8.34 -10.11 5.20
CA GLU A 37 -8.93 -11.04 6.16
C GLU A 37 -7.86 -11.74 7.02
N GLN A 38 -6.57 -11.42 6.84
CA GLN A 38 -5.49 -11.96 7.66
C GLN A 38 -5.46 -11.29 9.04
N GLU A 39 -5.26 -12.07 10.10
CA GLU A 39 -5.20 -11.59 11.50
C GLU A 39 -4.03 -10.61 11.80
N ARG A 40 -3.06 -10.47 10.88
CA ARG A 40 -1.95 -9.54 11.05
C ARG A 40 -2.45 -8.12 10.77
N ARG A 41 -2.47 -7.29 11.82
CA ARG A 41 -2.92 -5.87 11.80
C ARG A 41 -2.48 -5.07 10.57
N PHE A 42 -1.22 -5.23 10.14
CA PHE A 42 -0.69 -4.53 8.97
C PHE A 42 0.45 -5.30 8.31
N ARG A 43 0.50 -5.28 6.98
CA ARG A 43 1.60 -5.77 6.15
C ARG A 43 1.89 -4.77 5.05
N GLY A 44 3.16 -4.39 4.91
CA GLY A 44 3.63 -3.47 3.88
C GLY A 44 4.73 -4.11 3.03
N PHE A 45 4.67 -3.87 1.72
CA PHE A 45 5.66 -4.34 0.75
C PHE A 45 6.16 -3.14 -0.05
N PHE A 46 7.44 -2.83 0.10
CA PHE A 46 8.07 -1.75 -0.65
C PHE A 46 8.78 -2.32 -1.87
N ILE A 47 8.49 -1.74 -3.02
CA ILE A 47 8.96 -2.22 -4.31
C ILE A 47 9.58 -1.03 -5.05
N THR A 48 10.83 -1.16 -5.44
CA THR A 48 11.44 -0.27 -6.43
C THR A 48 11.16 -0.86 -7.81
N LEU A 49 10.54 -0.06 -8.67
CA LEU A 49 10.23 -0.48 -10.03
C LEU A 49 11.51 -0.47 -10.86
N ALA A 50 11.68 -1.48 -11.72
CA ALA A 50 12.82 -1.53 -12.64
C ALA A 50 12.77 -0.38 -13.67
N GLN A 51 11.57 0.10 -13.99
CA GLN A 51 11.32 1.25 -14.84
C GLN A 51 10.19 2.09 -14.24
N PRO A 52 10.24 3.42 -14.34
CA PRO A 52 9.17 4.27 -13.84
C PRO A 52 7.86 4.03 -14.60
N VAL A 53 6.73 4.18 -13.91
CA VAL A 53 5.39 4.10 -14.51
C VAL A 53 4.62 5.38 -14.25
N GLU A 54 3.76 5.78 -15.19
CA GLU A 54 2.87 6.93 -14.98
C GLU A 54 1.56 6.45 -14.36
N VAL A 55 1.19 7.03 -13.21
CA VAL A 55 -0.09 6.79 -12.53
C VAL A 55 -0.68 8.15 -12.21
N ASN A 56 -1.91 8.42 -12.66
CA ASN A 56 -2.60 9.68 -12.43
C ASN A 56 -1.73 10.93 -12.72
N ASN A 57 -1.01 10.89 -13.85
CA ASN A 57 -0.10 11.95 -14.30
C ASN A 57 1.13 12.20 -13.40
N GLU A 58 1.42 11.31 -12.44
CA GLU A 58 2.66 11.30 -11.69
C GLU A 58 3.59 10.17 -12.14
N VAL A 59 4.89 10.47 -12.26
CA VAL A 59 5.93 9.46 -12.53
C VAL A 59 6.32 8.77 -11.23
N ILE A 60 6.01 7.49 -11.15
CA ILE A 60 6.21 6.65 -9.98
C ILE A 60 7.42 5.73 -10.17
N ASN A 61 8.33 5.74 -9.20
CA ASN A 61 9.53 4.89 -9.17
C ASN A 61 9.44 3.82 -8.07
N HIS A 62 8.61 4.07 -7.06
CA HIS A 62 8.48 3.23 -5.89
C HIS A 62 7.00 2.97 -5.63
N VAL A 63 6.71 1.77 -5.14
CA VAL A 63 5.37 1.35 -4.75
C VAL A 63 5.40 0.82 -3.33
N LEU A 64 4.44 1.21 -2.51
CA LEU A 64 4.20 0.63 -1.21
C LEU A 64 2.84 -0.07 -1.22
N ILE A 65 2.85 -1.40 -1.37
CA ILE A 65 1.62 -2.18 -1.26
C ILE A 65 1.31 -2.36 0.22
N ALA A 66 0.08 -2.05 0.63
CA ALA A 66 -0.29 -2.04 2.03
C ALA A 66 -1.60 -2.81 2.30
N CYS A 67 -1.52 -3.82 3.15
CA CYS A 67 -2.64 -4.69 3.52
C CYS A 67 -2.91 -4.51 5.02
N ALA A 68 -4.07 -3.98 5.37
CA ALA A 68 -4.48 -3.78 6.77
C ALA A 68 -5.57 -4.78 7.15
N ALA A 69 -5.55 -5.30 8.39
CA ALA A 69 -6.58 -6.24 8.84
C ALA A 69 -7.97 -5.58 8.87
N ALA A 70 -9.00 -6.31 8.43
CA ALA A 70 -10.36 -5.79 8.28
C ALA A 70 -11.03 -5.44 9.63
N ASP A 71 -10.57 -6.00 10.74
CA ASP A 71 -11.04 -5.66 12.09
C ASP A 71 -10.60 -4.23 12.52
N ALA A 72 -9.47 -3.75 12.01
CA ALA A 72 -9.00 -2.37 12.19
C ALA A 72 -9.82 -1.33 11.41
N ARG A 73 -10.78 -1.77 10.57
CA ARG A 73 -11.62 -0.91 9.72
C ARG A 73 -12.54 0.03 10.51
N HIS A 74 -12.99 -0.39 11.70
CA HIS A 74 -13.94 0.39 12.51
C HIS A 74 -13.29 1.46 13.39
N GLU A 75 -12.00 1.32 13.70
CA GLU A 75 -11.33 2.20 14.66
C GLU A 75 -10.70 3.45 14.02
N LEU A 76 -10.59 3.54 12.68
CA LEU A 76 -9.55 4.36 12.06
C LEU A 76 -10.00 5.21 10.87
N LYS A 77 -9.64 6.50 10.90
CA LYS A 77 -9.77 7.42 9.75
C LYS A 77 -8.72 7.05 8.69
N TYR A 78 -9.17 6.35 7.65
CA TYR A 78 -8.44 5.82 6.49
C TYR A 78 -7.25 6.68 6.01
N SER A 79 -7.42 7.99 5.86
CA SER A 79 -6.40 8.89 5.30
C SER A 79 -5.17 9.07 6.19
N ALA A 80 -5.32 9.06 7.51
CA ALA A 80 -4.22 9.32 8.44
C ALA A 80 -3.27 8.12 8.56
N ILE A 81 -3.79 6.89 8.44
CA ILE A 81 -2.98 5.67 8.48
C ILE A 81 -2.11 5.55 7.24
N TRP A 82 -2.67 5.68 6.04
CA TRP A 82 -1.86 5.51 4.84
C TRP A 82 -0.74 6.56 4.77
N GLN A 83 -1.03 7.81 5.17
CA GLN A 83 0.02 8.84 5.31
C GLN A 83 1.06 8.51 6.39
N ALA A 84 0.65 8.14 7.60
CA ALA A 84 1.58 7.84 8.70
C ALA A 84 2.48 6.63 8.39
N TYR A 85 1.94 5.59 7.76
CA TYR A 85 2.74 4.43 7.33
C TYR A 85 3.68 4.77 6.19
N CYS A 86 3.28 5.64 5.25
CA CYS A 86 4.20 6.14 4.22
C CYS A 86 5.40 6.87 4.81
N VAL A 87 5.19 7.68 5.85
CA VAL A 87 6.28 8.37 6.56
C VAL A 87 7.21 7.37 7.24
N SER A 88 6.65 6.40 7.97
CA SER A 88 7.45 5.41 8.70
C SER A 88 8.25 4.48 7.78
N ILE A 89 7.65 4.02 6.69
CA ILE A 89 8.30 3.11 5.74
C ILE A 89 9.35 3.84 4.90
N ARG A 90 9.08 5.07 4.45
CA ARG A 90 10.07 5.89 3.73
C ARG A 90 11.31 6.15 4.59
N GLN A 91 11.15 6.54 5.85
CA GLN A 91 12.27 6.78 6.76
C GLN A 91 13.14 5.53 6.98
N ARG A 92 12.55 4.34 6.87
CA ARG A 92 13.24 3.08 7.15
C ARG A 92 13.88 2.44 5.93
N LEU A 93 13.34 2.66 4.73
CA LEU A 93 13.76 1.99 3.49
C LEU A 93 14.52 2.91 2.51
N LEU A 94 14.43 4.22 2.69
CA LEU A 94 15.21 5.21 1.92
C LEU A 94 15.88 6.18 2.91
N PRO A 95 16.85 5.73 3.74
CA PRO A 95 17.71 6.68 4.44
C PRO A 95 18.48 7.45 3.36
N GLY A 96 18.46 8.79 3.47
CA GLY A 96 19.19 9.67 2.55
C GLY A 96 20.69 9.40 2.52
#